data_AF-A0A3M2TVC6-F1
#
_entry.id   AF-A0A3M2TVC6-F1
#
_cell.length_a   1.000
_cell.length_b   1.000
_cell.length_c   1.000
_cell.angle_alpha   90.00
_cell.angle_beta   90.00
_cell.angle_gamma   90.00
#
_symmetry.space_group_name_H-M   'P 1'
#
loop_
_entity.id
_entity.type
_entity.pdbx_description
1 polymer ?
#
loop_
_entity_poly.entity_id
_entity_poly.type
_entity_poly.pdbx_seq_one_letter_code
_entity_poly.pdbx_strand_id
1 'polypeptide(L)'
;MAEHWTSAVRFLQFPPGTCLRPHPKDNTVFLVLWKRRGYRSSKVALRADAKVERVLESMPSVKFNVERLIRRVMSLTEPLDSEAPDDLKGRVWLYCNSAMRPLGRVLALQQNALDRASSRLVDMHGLKNSDGEPLRVNISRL
;
A
#
# COMPACT_ATOMS: atom_id res chain seq x y z
N MET A 1 -1.95 22.65 -13.02
CA MET A 1 -2.07 22.58 -11.54
C MET A 1 -1.92 21.13 -11.07
N ALA A 2 -0.70 20.59 -11.06
CA ALA A 2 -0.45 19.16 -10.81
C ALA A 2 0.78 18.92 -9.90
N GLU A 3 1.08 19.84 -8.99
CA GLU A 3 2.35 19.83 -8.23
C GLU A 3 2.20 19.43 -6.76
N HIS A 4 0.99 19.15 -6.28
CA HIS A 4 0.75 18.90 -4.85
C HIS A 4 0.85 17.44 -4.41
N TRP A 5 0.99 16.48 -5.34
CA TRP A 5 0.79 15.05 -5.02
C TRP A 5 1.94 14.10 -5.40
N THR A 6 3.06 14.64 -5.89
CA THR A 6 4.36 13.94 -6.05
C THR A 6 4.93 13.42 -4.71
N SER A 7 4.16 13.58 -3.62
CA SER A 7 4.52 13.34 -2.22
C SER A 7 3.61 12.35 -1.48
N ALA A 8 2.85 11.46 -2.13
CA ALA A 8 2.06 10.48 -1.38
C ALA A 8 2.86 9.21 -1.03
N VAL A 9 3.59 8.63 -1.99
CA VAL A 9 4.26 7.32 -1.81
C VAL A 9 5.61 7.45 -1.10
N ARG A 10 6.25 8.64 -1.13
CA ARG A 10 7.50 8.92 -0.40
C ARG A 10 7.31 9.20 1.10
N PHE A 11 6.08 9.31 1.60
CA PHE A 11 5.79 10.10 2.80
C PHE A 11 5.06 9.38 3.94
N LEU A 12 4.75 8.10 3.78
CA LEU A 12 4.23 7.26 4.86
C LEU A 12 5.36 6.41 5.42
N GLN A 13 6.19 7.03 6.25
CA GLN A 13 6.91 6.26 7.25
C GLN A 13 5.89 5.89 8.33
N PHE A 14 5.84 4.61 8.68
CA PHE A 14 5.08 4.16 9.83
C PHE A 14 6.06 4.09 11.01
N PRO A 15 5.64 4.48 12.23
CA PRO A 15 6.45 4.20 13.40
C PRO A 15 6.69 2.69 13.49
N PRO A 16 7.83 2.23 14.04
CA PRO A 16 8.09 0.81 14.24
C PRO A 16 6.93 0.20 15.04
N GLY A 17 6.23 -0.75 14.43
CA GLY A 17 4.97 -1.34 14.93
C GLY A 17 3.77 -1.13 14.02
N THR A 18 2.62 -1.65 14.45
CA THR A 18 1.37 -1.62 13.66
C THR A 18 0.84 -0.19 13.50
N CYS A 19 0.70 0.23 12.23
CA CYS A 19 0.07 1.49 11.83
C CYS A 19 -1.45 1.52 12.03
N LEU A 20 -2.05 0.35 12.26
CA LEU A 20 -3.45 0.20 12.60
C LEU A 20 -3.59 0.13 14.13
N ARG A 21 -4.48 0.95 14.69
CA ARG A 21 -4.78 1.01 16.13
C ARG A 21 -6.28 0.75 16.35
N PRO A 22 -6.67 0.15 17.49
CA PRO A 22 -8.08 -0.08 17.80
C PRO A 22 -8.83 1.26 17.92
N HIS A 23 -10.06 1.28 17.43
CA HIS A 23 -10.99 2.40 17.64
C HIS A 23 -12.03 1.99 18.69
N PRO A 24 -12.47 2.89 19.59
CA PRO A 24 -13.56 2.60 20.55
C PRO A 24 -14.93 2.27 19.93
N LYS A 25 -15.05 2.33 18.61
CA LYS A 25 -16.30 2.16 17.86
C LYS A 25 -16.17 0.87 17.08
N ASP A 26 -17.22 0.06 17.13
CA ASP A 26 -17.25 -1.20 16.40
C ASP A 26 -17.02 -0.99 14.90
N ASN A 27 -16.44 -2.03 14.27
CA ASN A 27 -16.14 -2.07 12.84
C ASN A 27 -15.33 -0.86 12.35
N THR A 28 -14.46 -0.31 13.19
CA THR A 28 -13.63 0.86 12.87
C THR A 28 -12.20 0.65 13.41
N VAL A 29 -11.19 1.12 12.67
CA VAL A 29 -9.79 1.14 13.13
C VAL A 29 -9.16 2.49 12.83
N PHE A 30 -8.18 2.92 13.61
CA PHE A 30 -7.38 4.10 13.30
C PHE A 30 -6.17 3.71 12.45
N LEU A 31 -6.03 4.35 11.29
CA LEU A 31 -4.77 4.42 10.57
C LEU A 31 -3.96 5.62 11.08
N VAL A 32 -2.80 5.34 11.66
CA VAL A 32 -1.87 6.35 12.19
C VAL A 32 -0.66 6.46 11.26
N LEU A 33 -0.49 7.64 10.68
CA LEU A 33 0.54 7.95 9.68
C LEU A 33 1.53 8.96 10.25
N TRP A 34 2.84 8.76 10.06
CA TRP A 34 3.84 9.76 10.41
C TRP A 34 4.19 10.61 9.20
N LYS A 35 3.94 11.93 9.28
CA LYS A 35 4.31 12.87 8.22
C LYS A 35 5.73 13.36 8.47
N ARG A 36 6.63 13.15 7.51
CA ARG A 36 8.02 13.66 7.57
C ARG A 36 8.08 15.19 7.60
N ARG A 37 7.19 15.87 6.86
CA ARG A 37 7.10 17.34 6.88
C ARG A 37 6.31 17.76 8.12
N GLY A 38 6.94 18.55 8.99
CA GLY A 38 6.34 19.04 10.23
C GLY A 38 6.31 18.02 11.38
N TYR A 39 6.88 16.82 11.20
CA TYR A 39 7.04 15.80 12.25
C TYR A 39 5.76 15.53 13.07
N ARG A 40 4.61 15.46 12.38
CA ARG A 40 3.29 15.26 13.01
C ARG A 40 2.71 13.91 12.60
N SER A 41 1.99 13.30 13.54
CA SER A 41 1.14 12.15 13.22
C SER A 41 -0.21 12.61 12.67
N SER A 42 -0.75 11.87 11.71
CA SER A 42 -2.10 12.00 11.18
C SER A 42 -2.89 10.76 11.56
N LYS A 43 -4.12 10.92 12.05
CA LYS A 43 -4.99 9.81 12.42
C LYS A 43 -6.25 9.85 11.58
N VAL A 44 -6.59 8.73 10.95
CA VAL A 44 -7.79 8.59 10.11
C VAL A 44 -8.55 7.36 10.57
N ALA A 45 -9.86 7.47 10.76
CA ALA A 45 -10.72 6.33 11.04
C ALA A 45 -11.04 5.60 9.72
N LEU A 46 -10.72 4.31 9.65
CA LEU A 46 -11.07 3.41 8.56
C LEU A 46 -12.18 2.47 9.01
N ARG A 47 -13.05 2.08 8.07
CA ARG A 47 -13.99 0.97 8.32
C ARG A 47 -13.21 -0.33 8.41
N ALA A 48 -13.47 -1.12 9.44
CA ALA A 48 -12.89 -2.44 9.56
C ALA A 48 -13.53 -3.40 8.56
N ASP A 49 -12.81 -4.44 8.16
CA ASP A 49 -13.36 -5.52 7.34
C ASP A 49 -14.28 -6.41 8.18
N ALA A 50 -15.52 -5.95 8.35
CA ALA A 50 -16.58 -6.76 8.90
C ALA A 50 -16.84 -7.91 7.92
N LYS A 51 -16.69 -9.14 8.41
CA LYS A 51 -16.86 -10.45 7.73
C LYS A 51 -18.30 -10.69 7.26
N VAL A 52 -18.99 -9.68 6.74
CA VAL A 52 -20.33 -9.81 6.17
C VAL A 52 -20.14 -10.39 4.78
N GLU A 53 -20.43 -11.69 4.64
CA GLU A 53 -20.76 -12.31 3.35
C GLU A 53 -21.79 -11.44 2.65
N ARG A 54 -21.32 -10.58 1.74
CA ARG A 54 -22.17 -9.81 0.86
C ARG A 54 -22.19 -10.53 -0.46
N VAL A 55 -23.14 -11.44 -0.57
CA VAL A 55 -23.71 -11.88 -1.84
C VAL A 55 -24.07 -10.59 -2.61
N LEU A 56 -23.30 -10.29 -3.65
CA LEU A 56 -23.55 -9.15 -4.53
C LEU A 56 -23.91 -9.73 -5.89
N GLU A 57 -25.21 -10.02 -6.07
CA GLU A 57 -25.75 -10.14 -7.41
C GLU A 57 -25.55 -8.80 -8.13
N SER A 58 -25.06 -8.88 -9.37
CA SER A 58 -24.88 -7.77 -10.31
C SER A 58 -23.67 -6.85 -10.03
N MET A 59 -22.64 -7.02 -10.88
CA MET A 59 -21.38 -6.27 -10.98
C MET A 59 -20.40 -6.42 -9.79
N PRO A 60 -19.30 -7.18 -9.95
CA PRO A 60 -18.26 -7.27 -8.93
C PRO A 60 -17.44 -5.97 -8.94
N SER A 61 -18.01 -4.90 -8.41
CA SER A 61 -17.21 -3.74 -8.03
C SER A 61 -16.35 -4.21 -6.87
N VAL A 62 -15.03 -4.33 -7.09
CA VAL A 62 -14.07 -4.66 -6.01
C VAL A 62 -14.13 -3.53 -4.99
N LYS A 63 -15.00 -3.65 -3.99
CA LYS A 63 -15.04 -2.70 -2.87
C LYS A 63 -13.80 -2.96 -2.04
N PHE A 64 -12.77 -2.18 -2.34
CA PHE A 64 -11.47 -2.29 -1.71
C PHE A 64 -11.55 -1.82 -0.25
N ASN A 65 -11.22 -2.71 0.69
CA ASN A 65 -11.12 -2.36 2.10
C ASN A 65 -9.65 -2.01 2.42
N VAL A 66 -9.41 -0.74 2.72
CA VAL A 66 -8.06 -0.21 3.01
C VAL A 66 -7.42 -0.91 4.22
N GLU A 67 -8.18 -1.23 5.27
CA GLU A 67 -7.65 -1.99 6.41
C GLU A 67 -7.15 -3.36 5.95
N ARG A 68 -7.98 -4.10 5.20
CA ARG A 68 -7.62 -5.43 4.71
C ARG A 68 -6.40 -5.41 3.82
N LEU A 69 -6.27 -4.42 2.94
CA LEU A 69 -5.05 -4.24 2.16
C LEU A 69 -3.84 -4.06 3.07
N ILE A 70 -3.91 -3.12 4.02
CA ILE A 70 -2.77 -2.81 4.90
C ILE A 70 -2.38 -4.05 5.69
N ARG A 71 -3.34 -4.81 6.24
CA ARG A 71 -3.08 -6.07 6.93
C ARG A 71 -2.43 -7.11 6.01
N ARG A 72 -2.90 -7.22 4.76
CA ARG A 72 -2.30 -8.14 3.78
C ARG A 72 -0.87 -7.75 3.45
N VAL A 73 -0.60 -6.47 3.24
CA VAL A 73 0.75 -5.96 3.00
C VAL A 73 1.64 -6.26 4.19
N MET A 74 1.22 -5.95 5.42
CA MET A 74 1.97 -6.26 6.63
C MET A 74 2.36 -7.74 6.72
N SER A 75 1.42 -8.66 6.42
CA SER A 75 1.68 -10.09 6.40
C SER A 75 2.67 -10.52 5.31
N LEU A 76 2.66 -9.86 4.14
CA LEU A 76 3.62 -10.15 3.06
C LEU A 76 5.01 -9.60 3.36
N THR A 77 5.11 -8.50 4.12
CA THR A 77 6.37 -7.84 4.43
C THR A 77 7.00 -8.30 5.73
N GLU A 78 6.24 -8.92 6.64
CA GLU A 78 6.73 -9.49 7.89
C GLU A 78 7.99 -10.36 7.73
N PRO A 79 8.07 -11.33 6.78
CA PRO A 79 9.29 -12.11 6.61
C PRO A 79 10.47 -11.31 6.07
N LEU A 80 10.24 -10.14 5.45
CA LEU A 80 11.28 -9.28 4.90
C LEU A 80 11.92 -8.37 5.96
N ASP A 81 11.28 -8.21 7.12
CA ASP A 81 11.74 -7.28 8.16
C ASP A 81 13.02 -7.76 8.85
N SER A 82 13.16 -9.08 9.02
CA SER A 82 14.37 -9.70 9.58
C SER A 82 15.59 -9.59 8.65
N GLU A 83 15.35 -9.60 7.34
CA GLU A 83 16.36 -9.47 6.29
C GLU A 83 16.63 -8.00 5.90
N ALA A 84 15.82 -7.07 6.41
CA ALA A 84 15.95 -5.66 6.09
C ALA A 84 17.19 -5.03 6.76
N PRO A 85 17.93 -4.18 6.03
CA PRO A 85 18.89 -3.25 6.63
C PRO A 85 18.26 -2.44 7.78
N ASP A 86 19.06 -2.04 8.77
CA ASP A 86 18.54 -1.39 9.98
C ASP A 86 17.77 -0.08 9.71
N ASP A 87 18.10 0.64 8.63
CA ASP A 87 17.37 1.85 8.22
C ASP A 87 15.98 1.57 7.64
N LEU A 88 15.71 0.32 7.28
CA LEU A 88 14.48 -0.16 6.66
C LEU A 88 13.59 -1.00 7.60
N LYS A 89 14.11 -1.45 8.75
CA LYS A 89 13.34 -2.21 9.74
C LYS A 89 12.10 -1.48 10.23
N GLY A 90 11.04 -2.23 10.48
CA GLY A 90 9.73 -1.76 10.92
C GLY A 90 8.90 -1.06 9.85
N ARG A 91 9.33 -1.07 8.57
CA ARG A 91 8.56 -0.45 7.48
C ARG A 91 7.57 -1.44 6.88
N VAL A 92 6.36 -0.95 6.59
CA VAL A 92 5.28 -1.76 6.00
C VAL A 92 5.45 -1.98 4.50
N TRP A 93 6.15 -1.11 3.78
CA TRP A 93 6.28 -1.20 2.32
C TRP A 93 7.69 -1.63 1.92
N LEU A 94 7.97 -2.91 2.12
CA LEU A 94 9.21 -3.58 1.74
C LEU A 94 8.97 -4.55 0.59
N TYR A 95 9.97 -4.72 -0.27
CA TYR A 95 9.97 -5.77 -1.29
C TYR A 95 11.38 -6.32 -1.49
N CYS A 96 11.47 -7.57 -1.93
CA CYS A 96 12.72 -8.22 -2.25
C CYS A 96 12.95 -8.15 -3.77
N ASN A 97 14.12 -7.65 -4.19
CA ASN A 97 14.52 -7.70 -5.58
C ASN A 97 15.31 -8.99 -5.86
N SER A 98 14.62 -10.00 -6.39
CA SER A 98 15.19 -11.31 -6.72
C SER A 98 16.30 -11.26 -7.79
N ALA A 99 16.40 -10.17 -8.56
CA ALA A 99 17.45 -10.01 -9.57
C ALA A 99 18.83 -9.67 -8.97
N MET A 100 18.92 -9.23 -7.71
CA MET A 100 20.18 -8.92 -7.04
C MET A 100 20.63 -10.10 -6.17
N ARG A 101 21.72 -10.77 -6.50
CA ARG A 101 22.30 -11.91 -5.76
C ARG A 101 23.31 -11.45 -4.69
N PRO A 102 23.58 -12.24 -3.62
CA PRO A 102 23.22 -13.66 -3.43
C PRO A 102 21.89 -13.93 -2.71
N LEU A 103 21.33 -12.95 -2.00
CA LEU A 103 19.98 -12.98 -1.42
C LEU A 103 19.35 -11.64 -1.80
N GLY A 104 18.20 -11.68 -2.48
CA GLY A 104 17.56 -10.50 -3.04
C GLY A 104 17.56 -9.32 -2.08
N ARG A 105 18.14 -8.20 -2.50
CA ARG A 105 18.25 -7.02 -1.63
C ARG A 105 16.85 -6.56 -1.23
N VAL A 106 16.56 -6.53 0.08
CA VAL A 106 15.34 -5.93 0.63
C VAL A 106 15.43 -4.41 0.42
N LEU A 107 14.40 -3.86 -0.21
CA LEU A 107 14.30 -2.45 -0.56
C LEU A 107 12.97 -1.89 -0.08
N ALA A 108 12.97 -0.62 0.32
CA ALA A 108 11.72 0.11 0.52
C ALA A 108 11.07 0.42 -0.83
N LEU A 109 9.76 0.17 -0.95
CA LEU A 109 9.01 0.50 -2.14
C LEU A 109 9.12 2.01 -2.43
N GLN A 110 9.69 2.34 -3.59
CA GLN A 110 9.81 3.71 -4.07
C GLN A 110 8.83 3.95 -5.23
N GLN A 111 8.46 5.21 -5.45
CA GLN A 111 7.53 5.61 -6.53
C GLN A 111 7.98 5.08 -7.90
N ASN A 112 9.25 5.25 -8.25
CA ASN A 112 9.79 4.78 -9.53
C ASN A 112 9.73 3.25 -9.69
N ALA A 113 9.91 2.49 -8.61
CA ALA A 113 9.77 1.03 -8.62
C ALA A 113 8.31 0.63 -8.85
N LEU A 114 7.39 1.35 -8.21
CA LEU A 114 5.95 1.16 -8.37
C LEU A 114 5.48 1.52 -9.78
N ASP A 115 5.91 2.65 -10.34
CA ASP A 115 5.57 3.07 -11.70
C ASP A 115 6.01 2.04 -12.74
N ARG A 116 7.23 1.50 -12.58
CA ARG A 116 7.76 0.42 -13.43
C ARG A 116 6.94 -0.86 -13.30
N ALA A 117 6.63 -1.28 -12.06
CA ALA A 117 5.84 -2.48 -11.81
C ALA A 117 4.41 -2.36 -12.37
N SER A 118 3.77 -1.21 -12.17
CA SER A 118 2.44 -0.91 -12.71
C SER A 118 2.44 -0.92 -14.24
N SER A 119 3.41 -0.28 -14.88
CA SER A 119 3.52 -0.28 -16.36
C SER A 119 3.72 -1.70 -16.89
N ARG A 120 4.63 -2.47 -16.27
CA ARG A 120 4.86 -3.87 -16.65
C ARG A 120 3.62 -4.72 -16.51
N LEU A 121 2.82 -4.53 -15.46
CA LEU A 121 1.58 -5.27 -15.23
C LEU A 121 0.53 -4.93 -16.31
N VAL A 122 0.42 -3.66 -16.70
CA VAL A 122 -0.47 -3.20 -17.77
C VAL A 122 -0.06 -3.81 -19.11
N ASP A 123 1.22 -3.76 -19.44
CA ASP A 123 1.75 -4.29 -20.70
C ASP A 123 1.61 -5.81 -20.78
N MET A 124 1.97 -6.52 -19.71
CA MET A 124 1.96 -7.99 -19.66
C MET A 124 0.56 -8.59 -19.80
N HIS A 125 -0.47 -7.88 -19.32
CA HIS A 125 -1.86 -8.34 -19.38
C HIS A 125 -2.72 -7.58 -20.39
N GLY A 126 -2.14 -6.65 -21.17
CA GLY A 126 -2.87 -5.84 -22.14
C GLY A 126 -4.03 -5.06 -21.52
N LEU A 127 -3.88 -4.57 -20.29
CA LEU A 127 -4.96 -3.89 -19.58
C LEU A 127 -5.30 -2.56 -20.26
N LYS A 128 -6.55 -2.39 -20.64
CA LYS A 128 -7.05 -1.20 -21.33
C LYS A 128 -8.09 -0.47 -20.50
N ASN A 129 -8.17 0.84 -20.66
CA ASN A 129 -9.27 1.65 -20.16
C ASN A 129 -10.50 1.54 -21.08
N SER A 130 -11.57 2.24 -20.73
CA SER A 130 -12.82 2.28 -21.51
C SER A 130 -12.64 2.84 -22.93
N ASP A 131 -11.60 3.63 -23.16
CA ASP A 131 -11.28 4.25 -24.45
C ASP A 131 -10.34 3.36 -25.31
N GLY A 132 -9.94 2.19 -24.81
CA GLY A 132 -9.05 1.26 -25.51
C GLY A 132 -7.55 1.56 -25.36
N GLU A 133 -7.18 2.60 -24.62
CA GLU A 133 -5.80 2.98 -24.31
C GLU A 133 -5.24 2.16 -23.13
N PRO A 134 -3.90 2.04 -22.98
CA PRO A 134 -3.29 1.37 -21.83
C PRO A 134 -3.78 1.94 -20.50
N LEU A 135 -4.20 1.05 -19.60
CA LEU A 135 -4.76 1.43 -18.31
C LEU A 135 -3.74 2.18 -17.46
N ARG A 136 -4.00 3.47 -17.16
CA ARG A 136 -3.19 4.22 -16.19
C ARG A 136 -3.61 3.87 -14.77
N VAL A 137 -2.86 2.95 -14.15
CA VAL A 137 -3.03 2.60 -12.74
C VAL A 137 -2.66 3.80 -11.88
N ASN A 138 -3.66 4.43 -11.26
CA ASN A 138 -3.45 5.51 -10.31
C ASN A 138 -3.69 4.98 -8.89
N ILE A 139 -2.63 4.96 -8.08
CA ILE A 139 -2.68 4.50 -6.69
C ILE A 139 -3.64 5.33 -5.84
N SER A 140 -3.89 6.59 -6.19
CA SER A 140 -4.88 7.43 -5.49
C SER A 140 -6.32 7.02 -5.76
N ARG A 141 -6.54 6.15 -6.75
CA ARG A 141 -7.85 5.68 -7.21
C ARG A 141 -8.03 4.17 -7.02
N LEU A 142 -7.05 3.49 -6.43
CA LEU A 142 -7.14 2.11 -5.97
C LEU A 142 -7.79 2.04 -4.58
#